data_AF-A0A971HP94-F1
#
_entry.id   AF-A0A971HP94-F1
#
_cell.length_a   1.000
_cell.length_b   1.000
_cell.length_c   1.000
_cell.angle_alpha   90.00
_cell.angle_beta   90.00
_cell.angle_gamma   90.00
#
_symmetry.space_group_name_H-M   'P 1'
#
loop_
_entity.id
_entity.type
_entity.pdbx_description
1 polymer ?
#
loop_
_entity_poly.entity_id
_entity_poly.type
_entity_poly.pdbx_seq_one_letter_code
_entity_poly.pdbx_strand_id
1 'polypeptide(L)'
;MAKVKNSELVKANFMAQVKAFLEEKGEEVLQVKSGTFSIPWAQGEDEGYLNLTFSIPKGARDGEGYSGHEEAQNFELEQKIKLEEKAKREIAKQKKIARDVAFREKKKKEREESAE
;
A
#
# COMPACT_ATOMS: atom_id res chain seq x y z
N MET A 1 35.84 -3.81 -19.88
CA MET A 1 34.87 -3.13 -19.00
C MET A 1 33.50 -3.23 -19.65
N ALA A 2 32.48 -3.76 -18.96
CA ALA A 2 31.13 -3.88 -19.53
C ALA A 2 30.52 -2.48 -19.71
N LYS A 3 29.90 -2.23 -20.86
CA LYS A 3 29.23 -0.96 -21.17
C LYS A 3 28.04 -0.79 -20.21
N VAL A 4 28.10 0.23 -19.34
CA VAL A 4 27.00 0.56 -18.44
C VAL A 4 25.78 0.94 -19.28
N LYS A 5 24.61 0.37 -18.98
CA LYS A 5 23.37 0.67 -19.70
C LYS A 5 22.89 2.07 -19.32
N ASN A 6 22.37 2.84 -20.29
CA ASN A 6 21.80 4.17 -20.05
C ASN A 6 20.72 4.16 -18.95
N SER A 7 19.94 3.07 -18.85
CA SER A 7 18.93 2.88 -17.79
C SER A 7 19.55 2.94 -16.39
N GLU A 8 20.70 2.29 -16.18
CA GLU A 8 21.38 2.29 -14.88
C GLU A 8 21.95 3.67 -14.55
N LEU A 9 22.44 4.40 -15.55
CA LEU A 9 22.91 5.79 -15.37
C LEU A 9 21.78 6.72 -14.96
N VAL A 10 20.62 6.62 -15.63
CA VAL A 10 19.43 7.43 -15.29
C VAL A 10 18.95 7.09 -13.87
N LYS A 11 18.85 5.81 -13.54
CA LYS A 11 18.46 5.35 -12.20
C LYS A 11 19.40 5.88 -11.13
N ALA A 12 20.70 5.74 -11.33
CA ALA A 12 21.71 6.23 -10.38
C ALA A 12 21.64 7.75 -10.19
N ASN A 13 21.42 8.51 -11.27
CA ASN A 13 21.28 9.96 -11.20
C ASN A 13 20.03 10.37 -10.39
N PHE A 14 18.87 9.79 -10.69
CA PHE A 14 17.65 10.05 -9.91
C PHE A 14 17.79 9.66 -8.44
N MET A 15 18.40 8.50 -8.16
CA MET A 15 18.68 8.08 -6.79
C MET A 15 19.56 9.10 -6.05
N ALA A 16 20.60 9.64 -6.69
CA ALA A 16 21.45 10.66 -6.10
C ALA A 16 20.69 11.97 -5.83
N GLN A 17 19.86 12.43 -6.77
CA GLN A 17 19.04 13.63 -6.59
C GLN A 17 18.05 13.50 -5.44
N VAL A 18 17.32 12.37 -5.37
CA VAL A 18 16.35 12.13 -4.29
C VAL A 18 17.05 11.99 -2.94
N LYS A 19 18.19 11.30 -2.89
CA LYS A 19 18.99 11.22 -1.67
C LYS A 19 19.41 12.60 -1.18
N ALA A 20 19.99 13.42 -2.05
CA ALA A 20 20.43 14.76 -1.71
C ALA A 20 19.27 15.64 -1.20
N PHE A 21 18.11 15.58 -1.85
CA PHE A 21 16.92 16.32 -1.44
C PHE A 21 16.42 15.92 -0.04
N LEU A 22 16.44 14.62 0.28
CA LEU A 22 16.00 14.12 1.58
C LEU A 22 17.02 14.49 2.68
N GLU A 23 18.32 14.32 2.41
CA GLU A 23 19.38 14.70 3.34
C GLU A 23 19.40 16.22 3.60
N GLU A 24 19.12 17.04 2.57
CA GLU A 24 18.97 18.51 2.71
C GLU A 24 17.81 18.88 3.64
N LYS A 25 16.75 18.06 3.67
CA LYS A 25 15.62 18.22 4.60
C LYS A 25 15.89 17.67 5.99
N GLY A 26 17.07 17.12 6.25
CA GLY A 26 17.47 16.54 7.53
C GLY A 26 17.04 15.10 7.72
N GLU A 27 16.56 14.42 6.67
CA GLU A 27 16.19 13.01 6.73
C GLU A 27 17.41 12.10 6.60
N GLU A 28 17.44 11.00 7.35
CA GLU A 28 18.45 9.95 7.19
C GLU A 28 18.07 9.01 6.03
N VAL A 29 19.00 8.77 5.10
CA VAL A 29 18.75 7.92 3.93
C VAL A 29 19.74 6.76 3.86
N LEU A 30 19.27 5.57 4.23
CA LEU A 30 20.08 4.35 4.22
C LEU A 30 19.91 3.58 2.91
N GLN A 31 20.99 3.32 2.18
CA GLN A 31 20.93 2.46 1.00
C GLN A 31 21.01 0.99 1.40
N VAL A 32 19.89 0.27 1.32
CA VAL A 32 19.80 -1.14 1.74
C VAL A 32 20.00 -2.12 0.57
N LYS A 33 19.73 -1.68 -0.67
CA LYS A 33 19.92 -2.46 -1.90
C LYS A 33 20.29 -1.53 -3.06
N SER A 34 20.74 -2.11 -4.18
CA SER A 34 21.16 -1.37 -5.39
C SER A 34 20.13 -0.34 -5.91
N GLY A 35 18.83 -0.52 -5.61
CA GLY A 35 17.78 0.41 -6.02
C GLY A 35 16.85 0.83 -4.89
N THR A 36 17.20 0.63 -3.63
CA THR A 36 16.27 0.85 -2.52
C THR A 36 16.92 1.65 -1.40
N PHE A 37 16.25 2.72 -1.01
CA PHE A 37 16.53 3.48 0.21
C PHE A 37 15.57 3.07 1.31
N SER A 38 16.06 3.09 2.55
CA SER A 38 15.30 2.88 3.78
C SER A 38 15.48 4.12 4.64
N ILE A 39 14.37 4.76 4.98
CA ILE A 39 14.33 6.03 5.71
C ILE A 39 13.70 5.74 7.07
N PRO A 40 14.42 5.86 8.18
CA PRO A 40 13.82 5.75 9.50
C PRO A 40 12.85 6.91 9.72
N TRP A 41 11.72 6.64 10.37
CA TRP A 41 10.78 7.67 10.78
C TRP A 41 10.31 7.39 12.20
N ALA A 42 9.98 8.45 12.92
CA ALA A 42 9.37 8.39 14.24
C ALA A 42 8.28 9.45 14.33
N GLN A 43 7.10 9.07 14.80
CA GLN A 43 5.99 9.97 15.03
C GLN A 43 5.25 9.57 16.31
N GLY A 44 5.45 10.34 17.38
CA GLY A 44 4.89 9.99 18.70
C GLY A 44 5.58 8.77 19.30
N GLU A 45 4.80 7.76 19.67
CA GLU A 45 5.31 6.46 20.15
C GLU A 45 5.61 5.47 19.02
N ASP A 46 5.19 5.78 17.79
CA ASP A 46 5.38 4.91 16.64
C ASP A 46 6.71 5.22 15.95
N GLU A 47 7.47 4.17 15.64
CA GLU A 47 8.70 4.24 14.87
C GLU A 47 8.72 3.16 13.77
N GLY A 48 9.50 3.40 12.72
CA GLY A 48 9.64 2.43 11.66
C GLY A 48 10.57 2.85 10.55
N TYR A 49 10.44 2.15 9.43
CA TYR A 49 11.23 2.41 8.22
C TYR A 49 10.33 2.52 7.00
N LEU A 50 10.56 3.52 6.17
CA LEU A 50 9.95 3.69 4.86
C LEU A 50 10.94 3.25 3.78
N ASN A 51 10.53 2.29 2.95
CA ASN A 51 11.35 1.81 1.85
C ASN A 51 10.96 2.48 0.53
N LEU A 52 11.87 3.24 -0.07
CA LEU A 52 11.73 3.85 -1.37
C LEU A 52 12.53 3.04 -2.41
N THR A 53 11.84 2.47 -3.41
CA THR A 53 12.49 1.62 -4.43
C THR A 53 12.40 2.24 -5.83
N PHE A 54 13.54 2.31 -6.50
CA PHE A 54 13.69 2.72 -7.89
C PHE A 54 13.82 1.48 -8.79
N SER A 55 12.87 1.30 -9.70
CA SER A 55 12.86 0.22 -10.67
C SER A 55 12.69 0.79 -12.09
N ILE A 56 13.38 0.18 -13.05
CA ILE A 56 13.16 0.42 -14.47
C ILE A 56 12.57 -0.85 -15.06
N PRO A 57 11.24 -0.90 -15.27
CA PRO A 57 10.59 -2.05 -15.86
C PRO A 57 11.02 -2.20 -17.32
N LYS A 58 11.19 -3.45 -17.75
CA LYS A 58 11.66 -3.78 -19.11
C LYS A 58 10.53 -3.82 -20.16
N GLY A 59 9.27 -3.65 -19.75
CA GLY A 59 8.11 -3.90 -20.60
C GLY A 59 7.85 -5.39 -20.82
N ALA A 60 6.83 -5.71 -21.62
CA ALA A 60 6.54 -7.06 -22.06
C ALA A 60 7.68 -7.59 -22.94
N ARG A 61 7.96 -8.90 -22.83
CA ARG A 61 9.00 -9.56 -23.64
C ARG A 61 8.67 -9.52 -25.14
N ASP A 62 7.40 -9.39 -25.48
CA ASP A 62 6.87 -9.48 -26.86
C ASP A 62 6.72 -8.11 -27.56
N GLY A 63 7.21 -7.03 -26.94
CA GLY A 63 7.39 -5.73 -27.62
C GLY A 63 6.50 -4.59 -27.13
N GLU A 64 5.51 -4.84 -26.28
CA GLU A 64 4.80 -3.76 -25.59
C GLU A 64 5.69 -3.14 -24.52
N GLY A 65 6.06 -1.88 -24.71
CA GLY A 65 6.82 -1.11 -23.72
C GLY A 65 6.02 -0.92 -22.43
N TYR A 66 6.71 -0.77 -21.29
CA TYR A 66 6.03 -0.44 -20.04
C TYR A 66 5.42 0.98 -20.12
N SER A 67 4.12 1.09 -19.88
CA SER A 67 3.39 2.36 -19.80
C SER A 67 3.10 2.73 -18.35
N GLY A 68 3.89 3.67 -17.80
CA GLY A 68 3.67 4.16 -16.43
C GLY A 68 2.33 4.92 -16.27
N HIS A 69 1.78 5.47 -17.34
CA HIS A 69 0.48 6.14 -17.32
C HIS A 69 -0.68 5.16 -17.14
N GLU A 70 -0.65 4.04 -17.86
CA GLU A 70 -1.66 2.98 -17.72
C GLU A 70 -1.60 2.33 -16.34
N GLU A 71 -0.39 2.06 -15.82
CA GLU A 71 -0.21 1.53 -14.48
C GLU A 71 -0.81 2.46 -13.41
N ALA A 72 -0.59 3.77 -13.52
CA ALA A 72 -1.14 4.75 -12.59
C ALA A 72 -2.68 4.78 -12.63
N GLN A 73 -3.28 4.73 -13.82
CA GLN A 73 -4.73 4.69 -13.98
C GLN A 73 -5.34 3.40 -13.41
N ASN A 74 -4.70 2.25 -13.68
CA ASN A 74 -5.13 0.97 -13.15
C ASN A 74 -5.08 0.96 -11.61
N PHE A 75 -3.98 1.46 -11.02
CA PHE A 75 -3.86 1.55 -9.57
C PHE A 75 -4.94 2.44 -8.94
N GLU A 76 -5.24 3.59 -9.56
CA GLU A 76 -6.31 4.47 -9.08
C GLU A 76 -7.68 3.77 -9.12
N LEU A 77 -7.98 3.04 -10.19
CA LEU A 77 -9.20 2.26 -10.32
C LEU A 77 -9.28 1.14 -9.26
N GLU A 78 -8.20 0.37 -9.07
CA GLU A 78 -8.14 -0.67 -8.05
C GLU A 78 -8.36 -0.13 -6.64
N GLN A 79 -7.79 1.03 -6.31
CA GLN A 79 -7.96 1.65 -5.01
C GLN A 79 -9.43 2.06 -4.79
N LYS A 80 -10.09 2.63 -5.80
CA LYS A 80 -11.53 2.94 -5.75
C LYS A 80 -12.35 1.68 -5.49
N ILE A 81 -12.09 0.59 -6.22
CA ILE A 81 -12.78 -0.70 -6.01
C ILE A 81 -12.54 -1.24 -4.61
N LYS A 82 -11.29 -1.23 -4.12
CA LYS A 82 -10.95 -1.71 -2.76
C LYS A 82 -11.65 -0.88 -1.67
N LEU A 83 -11.75 0.44 -1.84
CA LEU A 83 -12.48 1.31 -0.92
C LEU A 83 -13.98 0.99 -0.91
N GLU A 84 -14.59 0.82 -2.08
CA GLU A 84 -15.99 0.42 -2.19
C GLU A 84 -16.27 -0.96 -1.57
N GLU A 85 -15.39 -1.94 -1.79
CA GLU A 85 -15.52 -3.26 -1.17
C GLU A 85 -15.39 -3.20 0.34
N LYS A 86 -14.45 -2.42 0.88
CA LYS A 86 -14.33 -2.20 2.33
C LYS A 86 -15.62 -1.62 2.90
N ALA A 87 -16.18 -0.59 2.27
CA ALA A 87 -17.45 0.02 2.69
C ALA A 87 -18.61 -1.01 2.64
N LYS A 88 -18.73 -1.80 1.58
CA LYS A 88 -19.75 -2.86 1.46
C LYS A 88 -19.59 -3.93 2.54
N ARG A 89 -18.35 -4.34 2.84
CA ARG A 89 -18.05 -5.31 3.91
C ARG A 89 -18.39 -4.77 5.29
N GLU A 90 -18.13 -3.50 5.57
CA GLU A 90 -18.52 -2.86 6.83
C GLU A 90 -20.03 -2.81 7.02
N ILE A 91 -20.78 -2.39 5.98
CA ILE A 91 -22.26 -2.39 6.01
C ILE A 91 -22.79 -3.81 6.23
N ALA A 92 -22.23 -4.82 5.55
CA ALA A 92 -22.64 -6.21 5.72
C ALA A 92 -22.34 -6.73 7.15
N LYS A 93 -21.18 -6.39 7.71
CA LYS A 93 -20.83 -6.71 9.11
C LYS A 93 -21.81 -6.08 10.08
N GLN A 94 -22.11 -4.79 9.94
CA GLN A 94 -23.08 -4.09 10.81
C GLN A 94 -24.47 -4.71 10.73
N LYS A 95 -24.96 -5.03 9.52
CA LYS A 95 -26.25 -5.71 9.34
C LYS A 95 -26.27 -7.10 9.98
N LYS A 96 -25.19 -7.87 9.86
CA LYS A 96 -25.06 -9.18 10.51
C LYS A 96 -25.08 -9.05 12.04
N ILE A 97 -24.32 -8.11 12.59
CA ILE A 97 -24.28 -7.86 14.03
C ILE A 97 -25.67 -7.48 14.55
N ALA A 98 -26.37 -6.57 13.88
CA ALA A 98 -27.73 -6.17 14.25
C ALA A 98 -28.72 -7.36 14.22
N ARG A 99 -28.63 -8.21 13.19
CA ARG A 99 -29.47 -9.42 13.08
C ARG A 99 -29.16 -10.44 14.17
N ASP A 100 -27.88 -10.68 14.47
CA ASP A 100 -27.45 -11.61 15.51
C ASP A 100 -27.87 -11.13 16.90
N VAL A 101 -27.79 -9.83 17.18
CA VAL A 101 -28.28 -9.23 18.43
C VAL A 101 -29.79 -9.42 18.57
N ALA A 102 -30.57 -9.04 17.55
CA ALA A 102 -32.03 -9.18 17.57
C ALA A 102 -32.49 -10.64 17.72
N PHE A 103 -31.78 -11.58 17.09
CA PHE A 103 -32.07 -13.01 17.24
C PHE A 103 -31.76 -13.52 18.65
N ARG A 104 -30.64 -13.10 19.25
CA ARG A 104 -30.28 -13.48 20.63
C ARG A 104 -31.28 -12.91 21.64
N GLU A 105 -31.76 -11.69 21.44
CA GLU A 105 -32.78 -11.08 22.30
C GLU A 105 -34.11 -11.81 22.21
N LYS A 106 -34.59 -12.12 20.99
CA LYS A 106 -35.82 -12.92 20.80
C LYS A 106 -35.71 -14.30 21.44
N LYS A 107 -34.60 -15.01 21.20
CA LYS A 107 -34.36 -16.33 21.78
C LYS A 107 -34.25 -16.30 23.31
N LYS A 108 -33.75 -15.20 23.88
CA LYS A 108 -33.71 -15.01 25.34
C LYS A 108 -35.12 -14.83 25.89
N LYS A 109 -35.94 -13.99 25.26
CA LYS A 109 -37.35 -13.78 25.64
C LYS A 109 -38.18 -15.06 25.54
N GLU A 110 -38.07 -15.80 24.45
CA GLU A 110 -38.77 -17.08 24.26
C GLU A 110 -38.37 -18.14 25.31
N ARG A 111 -37.12 -18.13 25.79
CA ARG A 111 -36.65 -19.02 26.86
C ARG A 111 -37.13 -18.61 28.25
N GLU A 112 -37.26 -17.31 28.48
CA GLU A 112 -37.80 -16.78 29.74
C GLU A 112 -39.33 -17.02 29.81
N GLU A 113 -40.06 -16.81 28.72
CA GLU A 113 -41.51 -17.06 28.62
C GLU A 113 -41.90 -18.55 28.66
N SER A 114 -40.99 -19.47 28.36
CA SER A 114 -41.22 -20.93 28.43
C SER A 114 -40.71 -21.57 29.72
N ALA A 115 -40.08 -20.78 30.60
CA ALA A 115 -39.60 -21.21 31.92
C ALA A 115 -40.51 -20.74 33.07
N GLU A 116 -41.54 -19.95 32.76
CA GLU A 116 -42.64 -19.54 33.65
C GLU A 116 -43.89 -20.39 33.39
#